data_AF-A0A8W8L1B6-F1
#
_entry.id   AF-A0A8W8L1B6-F1
#
_cell.length_a   1.000
_cell.length_b   1.000
_cell.length_c   1.000
_cell.angle_alpha   90.00
_cell.angle_beta   90.00
_cell.angle_gamma   90.00
#
_symmetry.space_group_name_H-M   'P 1'
#
loop_
_entity.id
_entity.type
_entity.pdbx_description
1 polymer ?
#
loop_
_entity_poly.entity_id
_entity_poly.type
_entity_poly.pdbx_seq_one_letter_code
_entity_poly.pdbx_strand_id
1 'polypeptide(L)'
;MGGGFSHHLSDLEETNIEDIAAKPSNDGICDGKSQAVDDSLNHEESDEENEDEFSSIDVRDYIDQFPFENLVFEGGGIKGLSYLGAIKLLDEIGLRKKIKRCAGTSIGSISALVAVLGFNDEELDEISRKNLGSFLDVGKWSIIYNVFQYLGWQNFTSFYDYIGTLVEKKLGNKDATFRDLYEKTGRELCVVVTNLTVLHEEYFHPKTTPNIPIRLAIRMSVAIPGLIQPVKCTVNGQTGLYCDGAVIMNYPISCFDGWWLSMKSEDSFLQRLHPLEDLPKILDRRNKFARDEKTADKTLGFLVFNNDDETNNYNSVVARRNKHKVTYPNTTLARKALERKKTTVRLGIEHKSTKEAISKFLELAGKYDIDCSNTITKDELTEVFKDETFTAGQKNILFGENATMEDAMKMMDKDSDGNISFSEIVDYCSRKGFALANYGILGSEKQHINSLKDLTQAFFATVVLNADQIGFSSEDLPRTVGIHTHYVNTTDFDVETEDIKFIMEEGYKTTSAFLKHFAATKLKPKLS
;
A
#
# COMPACT_ATOMS: atom_id res chain seq x y z
N MET A 1 -36.76 10.03 3.13
CA MET A 1 -37.17 9.01 4.12
C MET A 1 -36.00 8.03 4.20
N GLY A 2 -35.04 8.13 5.12
CA GLY A 2 -35.18 8.38 6.55
C GLY A 2 -35.36 7.04 7.27
N GLY A 3 -34.27 6.30 7.47
CA GLY A 3 -34.26 5.02 8.17
C GLY A 3 -32.91 4.81 8.84
N GLY A 4 -32.80 5.25 10.09
CA GLY A 4 -31.61 5.11 10.93
C GLY A 4 -31.49 3.70 11.50
N PHE A 5 -30.26 3.21 11.55
CA PHE A 5 -29.89 2.04 12.34
C PHE A 5 -29.12 2.53 13.57
N SER A 6 -29.76 2.42 14.74
CA SER A 6 -29.13 2.59 16.04
C SER A 6 -28.43 1.30 16.44
N HIS A 7 -27.12 1.34 16.72
CA HIS A 7 -26.44 0.31 17.48
C HIS A 7 -25.98 0.89 18.81
N HIS A 8 -26.55 0.36 19.89
CA HIS A 8 -26.10 0.53 21.26
C HIS A 8 -24.72 -0.11 21.44
N LEU A 9 -23.75 0.70 21.88
CA LEU A 9 -22.52 0.26 22.54
C LEU A 9 -22.62 0.80 23.97
N SER A 10 -22.91 -0.09 24.93
CA SER A 10 -22.70 0.15 26.34
C SER A 10 -21.49 -0.65 26.80
N ASP A 11 -20.79 -0.08 27.79
CA ASP A 11 -19.88 -0.73 28.73
C ASP A 11 -18.42 -0.94 28.27
N LEU A 12 -17.61 0.11 28.48
CA LEU A 12 -16.21 -0.04 28.86
C LEU A 12 -15.97 0.82 30.11
N GLU A 13 -15.48 0.15 31.15
CA GLU A 13 -15.29 0.63 32.52
C GLU A 13 -14.24 1.75 32.60
N GLU A 14 -14.54 2.74 33.45
CA GLU A 14 -13.66 3.82 33.87
C GLU A 14 -12.45 3.28 34.65
N THR A 15 -11.24 3.46 34.13
CA THR A 15 -10.02 3.41 34.94
C THR A 15 -9.66 4.82 35.41
N ASN A 16 -9.80 5.03 36.72
CA ASN A 16 -9.44 6.25 37.45
C ASN A 16 -8.01 6.71 37.16
N ILE A 17 -7.86 7.92 36.61
CA ILE A 17 -6.61 8.69 36.62
C ILE A 17 -6.83 9.91 37.53
N GLU A 18 -6.78 9.68 38.83
CA GLU A 18 -6.54 10.71 39.84
C GLU A 18 -5.31 10.30 40.63
N ASP A 19 -4.13 10.77 40.23
CA ASP A 19 -2.99 11.10 41.11
C ASP A 19 -1.71 11.41 40.33
N ILE A 20 -1.67 12.53 39.59
CA ILE A 20 -0.41 13.23 39.30
C ILE A 20 -0.66 14.74 39.34
N ALA A 21 -0.85 15.30 40.53
CA ALA A 21 -0.78 16.73 40.78
C ALA A 21 0.56 17.07 41.47
N ALA A 22 1.63 17.22 40.69
CA ALA A 22 2.89 17.79 41.18
C ALA A 22 2.95 19.30 40.86
N LYS A 23 3.20 20.11 41.91
CA LYS A 23 3.41 21.57 41.84
C LYS A 23 4.59 21.93 40.92
N PRO A 24 4.59 23.13 40.30
CA PRO A 24 5.67 23.53 39.39
C PRO A 24 6.89 23.99 40.20
N SER A 25 8.03 23.35 39.98
CA SER A 25 9.34 23.94 40.25
C SER A 25 9.97 24.32 38.91
N ASN A 26 10.26 25.60 38.74
CA ASN A 26 11.06 26.14 37.65
C ASN A 26 12.42 25.44 37.59
N ASP A 27 12.85 25.15 36.36
CA ASP A 27 14.14 24.60 35.90
C ASP A 27 14.04 23.14 35.41
N GLY A 28 13.89 22.97 34.07
CA GLY A 28 13.98 21.64 33.42
C GLY A 28 13.10 21.39 32.18
N ILE A 29 12.61 22.41 31.47
CA ILE A 29 11.63 22.24 30.37
C ILE A 29 12.19 21.50 29.12
N CYS A 30 13.51 21.32 28.99
CA CYS A 30 14.09 20.59 27.86
C CYS A 30 14.22 19.08 28.08
N ASP A 31 14.44 18.60 29.31
CA ASP A 31 14.76 17.18 29.57
C ASP A 31 13.49 16.30 29.71
N GLY A 32 12.41 16.84 30.28
CA GLY A 32 11.16 16.08 30.47
C GLY A 32 10.41 15.75 29.16
N LYS A 33 10.61 16.55 28.10
CA LYS A 33 10.01 16.31 26.78
C LYS A 33 10.77 15.25 25.98
N SER A 34 12.09 15.15 26.16
CA SER A 34 12.90 14.07 25.59
C SER A 34 12.46 12.72 26.17
N GLN A 35 12.33 12.67 27.49
CA GLN A 35 11.92 11.47 28.21
C GLN A 35 10.51 11.00 27.78
N ALA A 36 9.54 11.92 27.66
CA ALA A 36 8.19 11.55 27.21
C ALA A 36 8.12 11.07 25.75
N VAL A 37 8.98 11.58 24.86
CA VAL A 37 9.09 11.10 23.48
C VAL A 37 9.73 9.72 23.45
N ASP A 38 10.82 9.51 24.19
CA ASP A 38 11.48 8.21 24.32
C ASP A 38 10.55 7.18 24.97
N ASP A 39 9.79 7.57 26.00
CA ASP A 39 8.80 6.71 26.66
C ASP A 39 7.59 6.42 25.75
N SER A 40 7.14 7.36 24.91
CA SER A 40 6.04 7.13 23.95
C SER A 40 6.46 6.28 22.76
N LEU A 41 7.72 6.42 22.29
CA LEU A 41 8.30 5.52 21.29
C LEU A 41 8.47 4.13 21.86
N ASN A 42 8.94 4.02 23.11
CA ASN A 42 9.00 2.76 23.84
C ASN A 42 7.60 2.22 24.16
N HIS A 43 6.56 3.06 24.29
CA HIS A 43 5.18 2.64 24.52
C HIS A 43 4.47 2.17 23.24
N GLU A 44 4.63 2.85 22.10
CA GLU A 44 4.18 2.33 20.80
C GLU A 44 4.96 1.06 20.39
N GLU A 45 6.23 0.94 20.80
CA GLU A 45 7.02 -0.29 20.64
C GLU A 45 6.76 -1.35 21.72
N SER A 46 6.01 -1.00 22.79
CA SER A 46 5.57 -1.92 23.85
C SER A 46 4.05 -2.07 23.91
N ASP A 47 3.36 -1.80 22.78
CA ASP A 47 2.04 -2.38 22.50
C ASP A 47 2.13 -3.88 22.83
N GLU A 48 1.51 -4.22 23.95
CA GLU A 48 1.52 -5.46 24.72
C GLU A 48 2.19 -6.68 24.06
N GLU A 49 3.04 -7.37 24.84
CA GLU A 49 3.49 -8.75 24.64
C GLU A 49 2.30 -9.73 24.49
N ASN A 50 1.53 -9.60 23.42
CA ASN A 50 0.71 -10.70 22.95
C ASN A 50 1.67 -11.58 22.17
N GLU A 51 2.22 -12.59 22.86
CA GLU A 51 2.74 -13.78 22.19
C GLU A 51 1.75 -14.12 21.07
N ASP A 52 2.23 -14.21 19.82
CA ASP A 52 1.44 -14.61 18.66
C ASP A 52 0.49 -15.73 19.11
N GLU A 53 -0.82 -15.44 19.16
CA GLU A 53 -1.86 -16.32 19.73
C GLU A 53 -1.80 -17.73 19.11
N PHE A 54 -1.23 -17.79 17.89
CA PHE A 54 -1.08 -18.99 17.08
C PHE A 54 0.38 -19.48 17.00
N SER A 55 1.27 -18.99 17.87
CA SER A 55 2.71 -19.32 17.89
C SER A 55 2.99 -20.82 17.99
N SER A 56 2.12 -21.55 18.71
CA SER A 56 2.17 -23.00 18.92
C SER A 56 1.76 -23.84 17.69
N ILE A 57 1.16 -23.22 16.67
CA ILE A 57 0.72 -23.91 15.45
C ILE A 57 1.90 -24.13 14.51
N ASP A 58 2.23 -25.41 14.25
CA ASP A 58 3.08 -25.75 13.10
C ASP A 58 2.22 -25.86 11.84
N VAL A 59 2.39 -24.90 10.93
CA VAL A 59 1.69 -24.85 9.63
C VAL A 59 1.92 -26.10 8.77
N ARG A 60 3.02 -26.84 9.00
CA ARG A 60 3.32 -28.09 8.28
C ARG A 60 2.28 -29.17 8.55
N ASP A 61 1.65 -29.15 9.72
CA ASP A 61 0.61 -30.13 10.07
C ASP A 61 -0.66 -29.95 9.23
N TYR A 62 -0.87 -28.76 8.68
CA TYR A 62 -2.08 -28.39 7.93
C TYR A 62 -1.86 -28.35 6.41
N ILE A 63 -0.69 -28.76 5.93
CA ILE A 63 -0.27 -28.57 4.53
C ILE A 63 -1.26 -29.11 3.50
N ASP A 64 -1.83 -30.29 3.77
CA ASP A 64 -2.79 -30.94 2.88
C ASP A 64 -4.16 -30.24 2.88
N GLN A 65 -4.51 -29.59 3.99
CA GLN A 65 -5.79 -28.92 4.18
C GLN A 65 -5.86 -27.52 3.56
N PHE A 66 -4.73 -26.83 3.36
CA PHE A 66 -4.74 -25.51 2.70
C PHE A 66 -5.32 -25.60 1.28
N PRO A 67 -6.30 -24.75 0.91
CA PRO A 67 -6.95 -24.81 -0.41
C PRO A 67 -6.11 -24.20 -1.54
N PHE A 68 -5.00 -23.56 -1.20
CA PHE A 68 -4.26 -22.71 -2.12
C PHE A 68 -3.62 -23.50 -3.26
N GLU A 69 -3.99 -23.14 -4.49
CA GLU A 69 -3.44 -23.61 -5.75
C GLU A 69 -2.89 -22.46 -6.60
N ASN A 70 -3.17 -21.21 -6.23
CA ASN A 70 -2.76 -20.02 -6.99
C ASN A 70 -2.08 -18.98 -6.09
N LEU A 71 -1.06 -18.31 -6.60
CA LEU A 71 -0.43 -17.15 -5.95
C LEU A 71 -0.64 -15.90 -6.80
N VAL A 72 -0.97 -14.77 -6.19
CA VAL A 72 -1.13 -13.48 -6.89
C VAL A 72 -0.34 -12.40 -6.16
N PHE A 73 0.52 -11.68 -6.87
CA PHE A 73 1.37 -10.64 -6.31
C PHE A 73 1.04 -9.27 -6.89
N GLU A 74 0.70 -8.32 -6.00
CA GLU A 74 0.50 -6.92 -6.34
C GLU A 74 1.81 -6.24 -6.82
N GLY A 75 1.68 -5.21 -7.65
CA GLY A 75 2.79 -4.29 -7.90
C GLY A 75 3.11 -3.39 -6.68
N GLY A 76 4.38 -3.07 -6.49
CA GLY A 76 4.82 -2.29 -5.32
C GLY A 76 6.24 -1.77 -5.39
N GLY A 77 6.84 -1.74 -6.59
CA GLY A 77 8.23 -1.31 -6.78
C GLY A 77 9.20 -2.14 -5.94
N ILE A 78 10.13 -1.49 -5.23
CA ILE A 78 11.14 -2.22 -4.44
C ILE A 78 10.55 -2.99 -3.25
N LYS A 79 9.37 -2.58 -2.74
CA LYS A 79 8.64 -3.28 -1.68
C LYS A 79 8.34 -4.74 -2.05
N GLY A 80 8.16 -5.02 -3.34
CA GLY A 80 7.87 -6.37 -3.84
C GLY A 80 9.00 -7.39 -3.65
N LEU A 81 10.23 -6.95 -3.29
CA LEU A 81 11.30 -7.88 -2.88
C LEU A 81 10.93 -8.63 -1.58
N SER A 82 10.03 -8.09 -0.75
CA SER A 82 9.50 -8.79 0.41
C SER A 82 8.81 -10.11 0.06
N TYR A 83 8.21 -10.22 -1.13
CA TYR A 83 7.58 -11.44 -1.62
C TYR A 83 8.56 -12.61 -1.75
N LEU A 84 9.87 -12.35 -1.92
CA LEU A 84 10.87 -13.42 -1.97
C LEU A 84 10.95 -14.16 -0.64
N GLY A 85 10.80 -13.46 0.50
CA GLY A 85 10.70 -14.09 1.82
C GLY A 85 9.41 -14.89 2.01
N ALA A 86 8.29 -14.41 1.47
CA ALA A 86 7.05 -15.18 1.44
C ALA A 86 7.20 -16.47 0.62
N ILE A 87 7.78 -16.38 -0.58
CA ILE A 87 8.04 -17.52 -1.47
C ILE A 87 8.97 -18.54 -0.80
N LYS A 88 10.01 -18.07 -0.10
CA LYS A 88 10.91 -18.91 0.69
C LYS A 88 10.13 -19.75 1.71
N LEU A 89 9.29 -19.11 2.54
CA LEU A 89 8.45 -19.83 3.51
C LEU A 89 7.54 -20.86 2.82
N LEU A 90 6.85 -20.45 1.75
CA LEU A 90 5.94 -21.34 1.02
C LEU A 90 6.66 -22.58 0.47
N ASP A 91 7.94 -22.46 0.10
CA ASP A 91 8.76 -23.59 -0.32
C ASP A 91 9.15 -24.48 0.87
N GLU A 92 9.64 -23.87 1.96
CA GLU A 92 10.08 -24.57 3.19
C GLU A 92 8.98 -25.44 3.80
N ILE A 93 7.73 -24.96 3.79
CA ILE A 93 6.58 -25.71 4.32
C ILE A 93 5.96 -26.66 3.30
N GLY A 94 6.44 -26.65 2.05
CA GLY A 94 5.97 -27.51 0.96
C GLY A 94 4.72 -27.02 0.24
N LEU A 95 4.15 -25.86 0.60
CA LEU A 95 2.90 -25.34 0.04
C LEU A 95 3.07 -24.97 -1.43
N ARG A 96 4.26 -24.49 -1.82
CA ARG A 96 4.62 -24.17 -3.21
C ARG A 96 4.45 -25.35 -4.18
N LYS A 97 4.52 -26.60 -3.69
CA LYS A 97 4.31 -27.80 -4.53
C LYS A 97 2.87 -27.94 -5.02
N LYS A 98 1.89 -27.40 -4.27
CA LYS A 98 0.46 -27.40 -4.62
C LYS A 98 0.10 -26.29 -5.60
N ILE A 99 0.98 -25.29 -5.75
CA ILE A 99 0.74 -24.14 -6.61
C ILE A 99 0.84 -24.53 -8.09
N LYS A 100 -0.22 -24.19 -8.81
CA LYS A 100 -0.42 -24.43 -10.24
C LYS A 100 -0.35 -23.14 -11.04
N ARG A 101 -0.77 -22.02 -10.46
CA ARG A 101 -0.93 -20.76 -11.20
C ARG A 101 -0.31 -19.61 -10.40
N CYS A 102 0.46 -18.75 -11.06
CA CYS A 102 0.97 -17.53 -10.46
C CYS A 102 0.60 -16.33 -11.32
N ALA A 103 0.20 -15.22 -10.70
CA ALA A 103 -0.03 -13.95 -11.39
C ALA A 103 0.68 -12.80 -10.70
N GLY A 104 1.00 -11.76 -11.46
CA GLY A 104 1.37 -10.50 -10.84
C GLY A 104 1.53 -9.35 -11.81
N THR A 105 1.64 -8.16 -11.22
CA THR A 105 1.78 -6.88 -11.91
C THR A 105 3.09 -6.21 -11.52
N SER A 106 3.79 -5.60 -12.47
CA SER A 106 5.06 -4.91 -12.23
C SER A 106 6.06 -5.80 -11.49
N ILE A 107 6.63 -5.38 -10.35
CA ILE A 107 7.49 -6.23 -9.52
C ILE A 107 6.83 -7.58 -9.13
N GLY A 108 5.51 -7.59 -8.93
CA GLY A 108 4.75 -8.80 -8.64
C GLY A 108 4.82 -9.82 -9.78
N SER A 109 4.97 -9.37 -11.03
CA SER A 109 5.18 -10.28 -12.17
C SER A 109 6.52 -11.04 -12.10
N ILE A 110 7.55 -10.41 -11.51
CA ILE A 110 8.84 -11.05 -11.26
C ILE A 110 8.69 -12.08 -10.14
N SER A 111 8.02 -11.72 -9.04
CA SER A 111 7.76 -12.65 -7.93
C SER A 111 6.91 -13.85 -8.38
N ALA A 112 5.91 -13.62 -9.24
CA ALA A 112 5.12 -14.66 -9.87
C ALA A 112 5.98 -15.61 -10.73
N LEU A 113 6.89 -15.07 -11.55
CA LEU A 113 7.82 -15.83 -12.37
C LEU A 113 8.73 -16.72 -11.51
N VAL A 114 9.30 -16.14 -10.46
CA VAL A 114 10.22 -16.82 -9.56
C VAL A 114 9.50 -17.94 -8.79
N ALA A 115 8.28 -17.68 -8.32
CA ALA A 115 7.46 -18.66 -7.63
C ALA A 115 7.06 -19.84 -8.55
N VAL A 116 6.59 -19.56 -9.77
CA VAL A 116 6.08 -20.60 -10.69
C VAL A 116 7.19 -21.50 -11.22
N LEU A 117 8.36 -20.92 -11.53
CA LEU A 117 9.53 -21.65 -12.02
C LEU A 117 10.30 -22.38 -10.91
N GLY A 118 10.03 -22.04 -9.65
CA GLY A 118 10.62 -22.72 -8.51
C GLY A 118 12.09 -22.48 -8.33
N PHE A 119 12.43 -21.21 -8.16
CA PHE A 119 13.73 -20.81 -7.64
C PHE A 119 13.88 -21.25 -6.19
N ASN A 120 15.07 -21.76 -5.84
CA ASN A 120 15.41 -22.17 -4.48
C ASN A 120 15.94 -20.97 -3.65
N ASP A 121 16.12 -21.17 -2.35
CA ASP A 121 16.55 -20.13 -1.41
C ASP A 121 17.83 -19.38 -1.84
N GLU A 122 18.88 -20.10 -2.25
CA GLU A 122 20.13 -19.49 -2.71
C GLU A 122 19.91 -18.59 -3.94
N GLU A 123 19.04 -19.01 -4.85
CA GLU A 123 18.70 -18.23 -6.04
C GLU A 123 17.82 -17.02 -5.72
N LEU A 124 16.91 -17.13 -4.75
CA LEU A 124 16.11 -16.00 -4.25
C LEU A 124 17.01 -14.92 -3.64
N ASP A 125 18.01 -15.36 -2.87
CA ASP A 125 19.04 -14.52 -2.28
C ASP A 125 19.94 -13.84 -3.34
N GLU A 126 20.25 -14.52 -4.45
CA GLU A 126 20.95 -13.91 -5.58
C GLU A 126 20.10 -12.83 -6.26
N ILE A 127 18.80 -13.08 -6.42
CA ILE A 127 17.86 -12.12 -7.00
C ILE A 127 17.72 -10.89 -6.09
N SER A 128 17.60 -11.08 -4.78
CA SER A 128 17.42 -9.97 -3.82
C SER A 128 18.64 -9.06 -3.74
N ARG A 129 19.85 -9.60 -3.88
CA ARG A 129 21.10 -8.81 -3.94
C ARG A 129 21.23 -7.98 -5.21
N LYS A 130 20.41 -8.22 -6.23
CA LYS A 130 20.46 -7.43 -7.46
C LYS A 130 19.79 -6.08 -7.23
N ASN A 131 20.60 -5.03 -7.15
CA ASN A 131 20.09 -3.67 -7.00
C ASN A 131 19.23 -3.28 -8.21
N LEU A 132 17.91 -3.16 -8.01
CA LEU A 132 16.97 -2.75 -9.05
C LEU A 132 17.23 -1.32 -9.55
N GLY A 133 17.70 -0.43 -8.67
CA GLY A 133 18.14 0.92 -9.02
C GLY A 133 19.28 0.96 -10.03
N SER A 134 20.15 -0.06 -10.04
CA SER A 134 21.24 -0.14 -11.02
C SER A 134 20.76 -0.29 -12.47
N PHE A 135 19.49 -0.70 -12.69
CA PHE A 135 18.89 -0.75 -14.02
C PHE A 135 18.33 0.59 -14.50
N LEU A 136 18.24 1.59 -13.61
CA LEU A 136 17.74 2.94 -13.89
C LEU A 136 18.88 3.94 -14.23
N ASP A 137 20.14 3.49 -14.34
CA ASP A 137 21.29 4.39 -14.50
C ASP A 137 21.63 4.66 -15.98
N VAL A 138 21.07 5.73 -16.55
CA VAL A 138 21.68 6.42 -17.70
C VAL A 138 21.81 7.91 -17.41
N GLY A 139 22.97 8.47 -17.74
CA GLY A 139 23.41 9.80 -17.33
C GLY A 139 22.48 10.96 -17.74
N LYS A 140 22.57 12.05 -16.96
CA LYS A 140 21.68 13.23 -16.97
C LYS A 140 21.49 13.97 -18.32
N TRP A 141 22.30 13.69 -19.34
CA TRP A 141 22.32 14.42 -20.61
C TRP A 141 21.46 13.79 -21.72
N SER A 142 20.94 12.57 -21.53
CA SER A 142 20.06 11.88 -22.50
C SER A 142 18.55 12.14 -22.26
N ILE A 143 18.20 12.84 -21.17
CA ILE A 143 16.85 12.93 -20.60
C ILE A 143 15.84 13.57 -21.57
N ILE A 144 16.12 14.79 -22.05
CA ILE A 144 15.16 15.53 -22.89
C ILE A 144 15.01 14.82 -24.25
N TYR A 145 16.12 14.41 -24.87
CA TYR A 145 16.07 13.71 -26.15
C TYR A 145 15.31 12.38 -26.06
N ASN A 146 15.55 11.57 -25.02
CA ASN A 146 14.89 10.28 -24.86
C ASN A 146 13.40 10.39 -24.51
N VAL A 147 13.02 11.35 -23.66
CA VAL A 147 11.60 11.57 -23.34
C VAL A 147 10.83 12.04 -24.60
N PHE A 148 11.38 12.97 -25.38
CA PHE A 148 10.72 13.46 -26.60
C PHE A 148 10.73 12.47 -27.77
N GLN A 149 11.76 11.62 -27.91
CA GLN A 149 11.86 10.65 -29.02
C GLN A 149 11.31 9.27 -28.70
N TYR A 150 11.40 8.83 -27.45
CA TYR A 150 11.15 7.45 -27.04
C TYR A 150 10.07 7.30 -25.97
N LEU A 151 9.42 8.40 -25.54
CA LEU A 151 8.32 8.43 -24.56
C LEU A 151 8.69 7.85 -23.18
N GLY A 152 9.99 7.82 -22.84
CA GLY A 152 10.46 7.43 -21.51
C GLY A 152 11.92 7.75 -21.29
N TRP A 153 12.32 7.84 -20.03
CA TRP A 153 13.68 8.21 -19.64
C TRP A 153 14.67 7.06 -19.89
N GLN A 154 14.28 5.81 -19.59
CA GLN A 154 15.18 4.65 -19.55
C GLN A 154 14.76 3.53 -20.53
N ASN A 155 15.73 2.92 -21.24
CA ASN A 155 15.45 1.84 -22.20
C ASN A 155 15.35 0.44 -21.55
N PHE A 156 15.86 0.24 -20.33
CA PHE A 156 15.75 -0.99 -19.53
C PHE A 156 16.31 -2.26 -20.19
N THR A 157 17.26 -2.13 -21.13
CA THR A 157 17.81 -3.28 -21.87
C THR A 157 18.51 -4.29 -20.96
N SER A 158 19.33 -3.81 -20.01
CA SER A 158 20.02 -4.70 -19.05
C SER A 158 19.05 -5.45 -18.13
N PHE A 159 17.92 -4.83 -17.78
CA PHE A 159 16.86 -5.50 -17.04
C PHE A 159 16.18 -6.58 -17.89
N TYR A 160 15.87 -6.27 -19.16
CA TYR A 160 15.29 -7.24 -20.09
C TYR A 160 16.17 -8.48 -20.28
N ASP A 161 17.49 -8.29 -20.39
CA ASP A 161 18.44 -9.40 -20.48
C ASP A 161 18.53 -10.18 -19.17
N TYR A 162 18.51 -9.51 -18.02
CA TYR A 162 18.47 -10.17 -16.71
C TYR A 162 17.23 -11.05 -16.53
N ILE A 163 16.04 -10.58 -16.88
CA ILE A 163 14.84 -11.45 -16.86
C ILE A 163 15.01 -12.63 -17.82
N GLY A 164 15.65 -12.40 -18.98
CA GLY A 164 16.02 -13.47 -19.90
C GLY A 164 16.91 -14.55 -19.27
N THR A 165 17.90 -14.18 -18.45
CA THR A 165 18.76 -15.17 -17.78
C THR A 165 18.01 -15.98 -16.72
N LEU A 166 17.07 -15.35 -15.99
CA LEU A 166 16.19 -16.06 -15.05
C LEU A 166 15.33 -17.11 -15.79
N VAL A 167 14.71 -16.71 -16.90
CA VAL A 167 13.88 -17.61 -17.73
C VAL A 167 14.73 -18.74 -18.31
N GLU A 168 15.91 -18.41 -18.87
CA GLU A 168 16.83 -19.38 -19.46
C GLU A 168 17.31 -20.41 -18.43
N LYS A 169 17.62 -19.99 -17.19
CA LYS A 169 18.08 -20.89 -16.11
C LYS A 169 17.11 -22.05 -15.85
N LYS A 170 15.80 -21.83 -16.01
CA LYS A 170 14.76 -22.83 -15.69
C LYS A 170 14.13 -23.45 -16.93
N LEU A 171 14.00 -22.70 -18.03
CA LEU A 171 13.36 -23.16 -19.25
C LEU A 171 14.33 -23.58 -20.35
N GLY A 172 15.58 -23.11 -20.33
CA GLY A 172 16.64 -23.41 -21.31
C GLY A 172 16.65 -22.47 -22.53
N ASN A 173 15.80 -21.43 -22.53
CA ASN A 173 15.74 -20.42 -23.57
C ASN A 173 15.33 -19.08 -22.95
N LYS A 174 16.11 -18.02 -23.16
CA LYS A 174 15.80 -16.66 -22.67
C LYS A 174 14.48 -16.10 -23.19
N ASP A 175 14.06 -16.53 -24.38
CA ASP A 175 12.83 -16.12 -25.06
C ASP A 175 11.69 -17.14 -24.89
N ALA A 176 11.81 -18.06 -23.93
CA ALA A 176 10.73 -19.00 -23.64
C ALA A 176 9.41 -18.26 -23.37
N THR A 177 8.36 -18.81 -23.95
CA THR A 177 7.02 -18.24 -24.01
C THR A 177 6.12 -18.79 -22.90
N PHE A 178 4.94 -18.20 -22.74
CA PHE A 178 3.92 -18.73 -21.83
C PHE A 178 3.54 -20.18 -22.16
N ARG A 179 3.50 -20.54 -23.45
CA ARG A 179 3.29 -21.92 -23.90
C ARG A 179 4.42 -22.84 -23.44
N ASP A 180 5.67 -22.45 -23.65
CA ASP A 180 6.83 -23.28 -23.29
C ASP A 180 6.85 -23.59 -21.78
N LEU A 181 6.51 -22.60 -20.94
CA LEU A 181 6.37 -22.79 -19.50
C LEU A 181 5.26 -23.79 -19.17
N TYR A 182 4.07 -23.61 -19.76
CA TYR A 182 2.92 -24.47 -19.51
C TYR A 182 3.17 -25.91 -19.97
N GLU A 183 3.73 -26.11 -21.16
CA GLU A 183 4.05 -27.44 -21.70
C GLU A 183 5.13 -28.15 -20.88
N LYS A 184 6.14 -27.41 -20.39
CA LYS A 184 7.23 -28.00 -19.60
C LYS A 184 6.83 -28.34 -18.16
N THR A 185 5.97 -27.53 -17.54
CA THR A 185 5.73 -27.60 -16.09
C THR A 185 4.30 -27.94 -15.70
N GLY A 186 3.34 -27.81 -16.63
CA GLY A 186 1.90 -27.87 -16.33
C GLY A 186 1.40 -26.70 -15.48
N ARG A 187 2.23 -25.67 -15.25
CA ARG A 187 1.90 -24.50 -14.44
C ARG A 187 1.59 -23.30 -15.34
N GLU A 188 0.85 -22.35 -14.80
CA GLU A 188 0.42 -21.16 -15.51
C GLU A 188 1.07 -19.91 -14.91
N LEU A 189 1.56 -19.03 -15.77
CA LEU A 189 1.99 -17.69 -15.40
C LEU A 189 1.04 -16.68 -16.05
N CYS A 190 0.60 -15.69 -15.27
CA CYS A 190 -0.13 -14.54 -15.77
C CYS A 190 0.63 -13.25 -15.46
N VAL A 191 0.90 -12.44 -16.48
CA VAL A 191 1.53 -11.12 -16.33
C VAL A 191 0.55 -10.06 -16.78
N VAL A 192 0.28 -9.08 -15.93
CA VAL A 192 -0.67 -8.00 -16.24
C VAL A 192 0.08 -6.80 -16.81
N VAL A 193 -0.43 -6.25 -17.91
CA VAL A 193 0.14 -5.07 -18.57
C VAL A 193 -0.97 -4.08 -18.90
N THR A 194 -0.62 -2.81 -19.08
CA THR A 194 -1.57 -1.80 -19.57
C THR A 194 -1.30 -1.55 -21.05
N ASN A 195 -2.32 -1.71 -21.90
CA ASN A 195 -2.22 -1.33 -23.32
C ASN A 195 -2.78 0.09 -23.52
N LEU A 196 -1.88 1.05 -23.72
CA LEU A 196 -2.18 2.47 -23.90
C LEU A 196 -2.88 2.79 -25.23
N THR A 197 -2.84 1.88 -26.20
CA THR A 197 -3.53 2.08 -27.49
C THR A 197 -5.03 1.79 -27.37
N VAL A 198 -5.42 0.83 -26.53
CA VAL A 198 -6.82 0.45 -26.30
C VAL A 198 -7.36 0.93 -24.95
N LEU A 199 -6.50 1.49 -24.09
CA LEU A 199 -6.82 2.02 -22.76
C LEU A 199 -7.43 0.96 -21.82
N HIS A 200 -6.86 -0.26 -21.84
CA HIS A 200 -7.35 -1.39 -21.07
C HIS A 200 -6.19 -2.25 -20.54
N GLU A 201 -6.39 -2.95 -19.43
CA GLU A 201 -5.45 -3.95 -18.93
C GLU A 201 -5.52 -5.25 -19.75
N GLU A 202 -4.38 -5.87 -20.00
CA GLU A 202 -4.29 -7.16 -20.67
C GLU A 202 -3.58 -8.18 -19.78
N TYR A 203 -4.07 -9.42 -19.81
CA TYR A 203 -3.56 -10.53 -19.01
C TYR A 203 -2.80 -11.48 -19.93
N PHE A 204 -1.48 -11.41 -19.90
CA PHE A 204 -0.62 -12.25 -20.73
C PHE A 204 -0.48 -13.61 -20.04
N HIS A 205 -0.99 -14.65 -20.70
CA HIS A 205 -1.24 -15.98 -20.12
C HIS A 205 -1.14 -17.05 -21.21
N PRO A 206 -0.88 -18.34 -20.91
CA PRO A 206 -0.88 -19.42 -21.92
C PRO A 206 -2.16 -19.48 -22.77
N LYS A 207 -3.31 -19.08 -22.20
CA LYS A 207 -4.60 -19.04 -22.90
C LYS A 207 -4.74 -17.86 -23.88
N THR A 208 -4.29 -16.67 -23.50
CA THR A 208 -4.55 -15.40 -24.21
C THR A 208 -3.40 -15.00 -25.14
N THR A 209 -2.16 -15.25 -24.73
CA THR A 209 -0.93 -14.83 -25.41
C THR A 209 0.16 -15.92 -25.35
N PRO A 210 -0.13 -17.17 -25.80
CA PRO A 210 0.76 -18.32 -25.62
C PRO A 210 2.18 -18.11 -26.18
N ASN A 211 2.30 -17.38 -27.29
CA ASN A 211 3.54 -17.27 -28.06
C ASN A 211 4.40 -16.05 -27.69
N ILE A 212 3.95 -15.23 -26.73
CA ILE A 212 4.73 -14.06 -26.31
C ILE A 212 5.85 -14.52 -25.36
N PRO A 213 7.11 -14.06 -25.55
CA PRO A 213 8.18 -14.32 -24.60
C PRO A 213 7.86 -13.78 -23.21
N ILE A 214 8.09 -14.56 -22.16
CA ILE A 214 7.80 -14.19 -20.77
C ILE A 214 8.56 -12.92 -20.38
N ARG A 215 9.85 -12.83 -20.75
CA ARG A 215 10.68 -11.65 -20.46
C ARG A 215 10.15 -10.36 -21.10
N LEU A 216 9.47 -10.47 -22.25
CA LEU A 216 8.86 -9.33 -22.93
C LEU A 216 7.61 -8.84 -22.19
N ALA A 217 6.74 -9.76 -21.77
CA ALA A 217 5.59 -9.42 -20.95
C ALA A 217 5.98 -8.75 -19.62
N ILE A 218 7.01 -9.25 -18.95
CA ILE A 218 7.54 -8.64 -17.71
C ILE A 218 8.12 -7.25 -17.99
N ARG A 219 8.89 -7.07 -19.07
CA ARG A 219 9.42 -5.74 -19.47
C ARG A 219 8.33 -4.72 -19.78
N MET A 220 7.19 -5.15 -20.32
CA MET A 220 6.00 -4.30 -20.46
C MET A 220 5.41 -3.98 -19.10
N SER A 221 5.21 -5.00 -18.26
CA SER A 221 4.57 -4.90 -16.95
C SER A 221 5.30 -4.00 -15.96
N VAL A 222 6.61 -3.79 -16.11
CA VAL A 222 7.42 -2.87 -15.27
C VAL A 222 7.69 -1.51 -15.93
N ALA A 223 7.09 -1.21 -17.08
CA ALA A 223 7.38 0.02 -17.83
C ALA A 223 6.63 1.23 -17.26
N ILE A 224 7.06 1.70 -16.09
CA ILE A 224 6.46 2.84 -15.36
C ILE A 224 6.40 4.08 -16.27
N PRO A 225 5.21 4.62 -16.58
CA PRO A 225 5.06 5.79 -17.45
C PRO A 225 5.93 6.97 -17.02
N GLY A 226 6.61 7.59 -17.99
CA GLY A 226 7.50 8.74 -17.76
C GLY A 226 8.90 8.38 -17.23
N LEU A 227 9.04 7.28 -16.48
CA LEU A 227 10.33 6.79 -15.96
C LEU A 227 10.96 5.75 -16.89
N ILE A 228 10.19 4.77 -17.35
CA ILE A 228 10.67 3.65 -18.15
C ILE A 228 9.93 3.66 -19.48
N GLN A 229 10.69 3.50 -20.56
CA GLN A 229 10.14 3.55 -21.91
C GLN A 229 9.03 2.49 -22.11
N PRO A 230 7.84 2.90 -22.60
CA PRO A 230 6.78 1.96 -22.97
C PRO A 230 7.21 1.12 -24.17
N VAL A 231 6.66 -0.10 -24.27
CA VAL A 231 7.07 -1.09 -25.26
C VAL A 231 6.05 -1.14 -26.38
N LYS A 232 6.47 -0.88 -27.61
CA LYS A 232 5.63 -1.11 -28.79
C LYS A 232 5.73 -2.58 -29.20
N CYS A 233 4.59 -3.28 -29.25
CA CYS A 233 4.56 -4.70 -29.57
C CYS A 233 3.32 -5.09 -30.36
N THR A 234 3.43 -6.12 -31.19
CA THR A 234 2.30 -6.70 -31.91
C THR A 234 1.82 -7.96 -31.20
N VAL A 235 0.61 -7.91 -30.67
CA VAL A 235 -0.06 -9.03 -29.99
C VAL A 235 -1.31 -9.37 -30.79
N ASN A 236 -1.49 -10.65 -31.13
CA ASN A 236 -2.65 -11.13 -31.89
C ASN A 236 -2.94 -10.32 -33.19
N GLY A 237 -1.88 -9.87 -33.86
CA GLY A 237 -1.96 -9.09 -35.11
C GLY A 237 -2.20 -7.59 -34.94
N GLN A 238 -2.35 -7.10 -33.69
CA GLN A 238 -2.55 -5.69 -33.39
C GLN A 238 -1.31 -5.09 -32.72
N THR A 239 -0.79 -4.00 -33.28
CA THR A 239 0.32 -3.27 -32.68
C THR A 239 -0.21 -2.30 -31.64
N GLY A 240 0.15 -2.53 -30.38
CA GLY A 240 -0.15 -1.67 -29.24
C GLY A 240 1.10 -1.06 -28.63
N LEU A 241 0.89 -0.04 -27.80
CA LEU A 241 1.90 0.54 -26.93
C LEU A 241 1.60 0.13 -25.49
N TYR A 242 2.52 -0.58 -24.85
CA TYR A 242 2.32 -1.19 -23.55
C TYR A 242 3.16 -0.52 -22.46
N CYS A 243 2.58 -0.34 -21.28
CA CYS A 243 3.25 0.17 -20.10
C CYS A 243 2.91 -0.67 -18.84
N ASP A 244 3.40 -0.21 -17.69
CA ASP A 244 3.20 -0.88 -16.40
C ASP A 244 1.72 -1.22 -16.14
N GLY A 245 1.47 -2.46 -15.69
CA GLY A 245 0.10 -2.93 -15.43
C GLY A 245 -0.56 -2.22 -14.25
N ALA A 246 0.22 -1.64 -13.32
CA ALA A 246 -0.27 -0.96 -12.13
C ALA A 246 -1.05 0.33 -12.44
N VAL A 247 -0.94 0.84 -13.67
CA VAL A 247 -1.73 1.98 -14.15
C VAL A 247 -3.24 1.70 -14.10
N ILE A 248 -3.66 0.45 -14.34
CA ILE A 248 -5.08 0.06 -14.34
C ILE A 248 -5.37 -1.06 -13.33
N MET A 249 -4.48 -2.04 -13.22
CA MET A 249 -4.72 -3.25 -12.44
C MET A 249 -3.46 -3.64 -11.65
N ASN A 250 -3.25 -2.96 -10.52
CA ASN A 250 -2.10 -3.20 -9.65
C ASN A 250 -2.18 -4.53 -8.89
N TYR A 251 -3.36 -4.87 -8.36
CA TYR A 251 -3.58 -6.11 -7.63
C TYR A 251 -4.55 -7.07 -8.35
N PRO A 252 -4.07 -8.03 -9.17
CA PRO A 252 -4.93 -8.88 -9.99
C PRO A 252 -5.48 -10.10 -9.25
N ILE A 253 -5.88 -9.98 -7.97
CA ILE A 253 -6.21 -11.13 -7.10
C ILE A 253 -7.31 -12.04 -7.66
N SER A 254 -8.26 -11.47 -8.40
CA SER A 254 -9.40 -12.19 -8.98
C SER A 254 -9.14 -12.81 -10.35
N CYS A 255 -7.93 -12.68 -10.92
CA CYS A 255 -7.66 -13.09 -12.31
C CYS A 255 -7.90 -14.59 -12.58
N PHE A 256 -7.86 -15.41 -11.54
CA PHE A 256 -8.05 -16.86 -11.61
C PHE A 256 -9.43 -17.35 -11.14
N ASP A 257 -10.31 -16.43 -10.73
CA ASP A 257 -11.60 -16.78 -10.12
C ASP A 257 -12.64 -17.16 -11.19
N GLY A 258 -12.60 -16.46 -12.34
CA GLY A 258 -13.55 -16.65 -13.43
C GLY A 258 -13.04 -17.51 -14.60
N TRP A 259 -13.85 -17.55 -15.66
CA TRP A 259 -13.63 -18.38 -16.83
C TRP A 259 -12.51 -17.88 -17.75
N TRP A 260 -12.21 -16.57 -17.71
CA TRP A 260 -11.37 -15.92 -18.72
C TRP A 260 -10.00 -16.57 -18.88
N LEU A 261 -9.31 -16.83 -17.77
CA LEU A 261 -7.99 -17.51 -17.77
C LEU A 261 -8.08 -19.01 -17.53
N SER A 262 -9.25 -19.56 -17.21
CA SER A 262 -9.43 -20.99 -16.95
C SER A 262 -9.06 -21.85 -18.17
N MET A 263 -8.18 -22.83 -17.97
CA MET A 263 -7.75 -23.79 -19.00
C MET A 263 -8.71 -24.99 -19.17
N LYS A 264 -9.86 -25.00 -18.48
CA LYS A 264 -10.89 -26.04 -18.64
C LYS A 264 -11.53 -25.97 -20.03
N SER A 265 -11.92 -27.12 -20.58
CA SER A 265 -12.55 -27.20 -21.91
C SER A 265 -13.88 -26.43 -21.99
N GLU A 266 -14.68 -26.45 -20.92
CA GLU A 266 -15.94 -25.70 -20.76
C GLU A 266 -15.76 -24.17 -20.76
N ASP A 267 -14.54 -23.69 -20.49
CA ASP A 267 -14.19 -22.27 -20.47
C ASP A 267 -13.45 -21.83 -21.75
N SER A 268 -13.46 -22.65 -22.80
CA SER A 268 -12.86 -22.30 -24.08
C SER A 268 -13.49 -21.04 -24.68
N PHE A 269 -12.67 -20.19 -25.33
CA PHE A 269 -13.16 -18.96 -25.95
C PHE A 269 -14.27 -19.21 -26.98
N LEU A 270 -14.20 -20.33 -27.71
CA LEU A 270 -15.22 -20.71 -28.69
C LEU A 270 -16.59 -20.98 -28.06
N GLN A 271 -16.65 -21.40 -26.80
CA GLN A 271 -17.90 -21.61 -26.07
C GLN A 271 -18.35 -20.33 -25.36
N ARG A 272 -17.40 -19.58 -24.78
CA ARG A 272 -17.71 -18.44 -23.90
C ARG A 272 -17.95 -17.12 -24.64
N LEU A 273 -17.45 -16.95 -25.87
CA LEU A 273 -17.63 -15.73 -26.67
C LEU A 273 -18.88 -15.75 -27.57
N HIS A 274 -19.82 -16.66 -27.32
CA HIS A 274 -21.06 -16.79 -28.07
C HIS A 274 -22.28 -16.59 -27.15
N PRO A 275 -23.34 -15.89 -27.60
CA PRO A 275 -23.47 -15.20 -28.88
C PRO A 275 -22.68 -13.88 -28.92
N LEU A 276 -22.24 -13.43 -30.11
CA LEU A 276 -21.37 -12.24 -30.24
C LEU A 276 -22.10 -10.93 -29.91
N GLU A 277 -23.42 -10.91 -29.98
CA GLU A 277 -24.27 -9.79 -29.59
C GLU A 277 -24.10 -9.43 -28.11
N ASP A 278 -23.77 -10.42 -27.27
CA ASP A 278 -23.53 -10.24 -25.84
C ASP A 278 -22.06 -9.95 -25.51
N LEU A 279 -21.18 -9.79 -26.52
CA LEU A 279 -19.74 -9.68 -26.31
C LEU A 279 -19.32 -8.57 -25.32
N PRO A 280 -19.90 -7.35 -25.33
CA PRO A 280 -19.56 -6.33 -24.33
C PRO A 280 -19.86 -6.78 -22.90
N LYS A 281 -20.96 -7.51 -22.70
CA LYS A 281 -21.34 -8.07 -21.41
C LYS A 281 -20.40 -9.23 -21.05
N ILE A 282 -20.15 -10.15 -21.96
CA ILE A 282 -19.25 -11.30 -21.76
C ILE A 282 -17.83 -10.84 -21.37
N LEU A 283 -17.34 -9.79 -22.03
CA LEU A 283 -16.01 -9.23 -21.81
C LEU A 283 -15.91 -8.23 -20.65
N ASP A 284 -17.05 -7.83 -20.04
CA ASP A 284 -17.02 -7.04 -18.80
C ASP A 284 -16.23 -7.80 -17.74
N ARG A 285 -15.36 -7.09 -17.03
CA ARG A 285 -14.47 -7.67 -16.02
C ARG A 285 -15.22 -8.48 -14.97
N ARG A 286 -16.40 -8.00 -14.54
CA ARG A 286 -17.25 -8.67 -13.54
C ARG A 286 -17.76 -10.03 -14.02
N ASN A 287 -17.77 -10.27 -15.33
CA ASN A 287 -18.15 -11.54 -15.93
C ASN A 287 -16.93 -12.41 -16.29
N LYS A 288 -15.86 -11.82 -16.83
CA LYS A 288 -14.59 -12.51 -17.13
C LYS A 288 -13.99 -13.17 -15.88
N PHE A 289 -14.03 -12.44 -14.78
CA PHE A 289 -13.44 -12.79 -13.49
C PHE A 289 -14.51 -12.87 -12.39
N ALA A 290 -15.74 -13.24 -12.77
CA ALA A 290 -16.82 -13.45 -11.81
C ALA A 290 -16.35 -14.41 -10.71
N ARG A 291 -16.55 -14.01 -9.46
CA ARG A 291 -16.18 -14.82 -8.30
C ARG A 291 -17.02 -16.08 -8.24
N ASP A 292 -16.36 -17.24 -8.33
CA ASP A 292 -16.91 -18.53 -7.91
C ASP A 292 -16.25 -18.86 -6.57
N GLU A 293 -17.04 -18.99 -5.49
CA GLU A 293 -16.51 -19.26 -4.14
C GLU A 293 -15.57 -20.47 -4.11
N LYS A 294 -15.83 -21.49 -4.95
CA LYS A 294 -14.98 -22.68 -5.04
C LYS A 294 -13.62 -22.44 -5.68
N THR A 295 -13.49 -21.43 -6.55
CA THR A 295 -12.23 -21.09 -7.23
C THR A 295 -11.49 -19.97 -6.50
N ALA A 296 -12.21 -19.01 -5.94
CA ALA A 296 -11.63 -17.85 -5.25
C ALA A 296 -10.83 -18.23 -4.01
N ASP A 297 -11.30 -19.22 -3.23
CA ASP A 297 -10.63 -19.72 -2.02
C ASP A 297 -9.31 -20.44 -2.31
N LYS A 298 -9.05 -20.77 -3.59
CA LYS A 298 -7.80 -21.41 -4.01
C LYS A 298 -6.69 -20.41 -4.29
N THR A 299 -6.97 -19.11 -4.27
CA THR A 299 -5.97 -18.08 -4.54
C THR A 299 -5.47 -17.48 -3.23
N LEU A 300 -4.16 -17.46 -3.04
CA LEU A 300 -3.51 -16.69 -1.99
C LEU A 300 -2.87 -15.46 -2.62
N GLY A 301 -3.35 -14.29 -2.24
CA GLY A 301 -2.85 -13.01 -2.74
C GLY A 301 -1.85 -12.35 -1.78
N PHE A 302 -0.98 -11.51 -2.33
CA PHE A 302 0.05 -10.76 -1.62
C PHE A 302 0.00 -9.30 -2.04
N LEU A 303 -0.07 -8.41 -1.04
CA LEU A 303 0.00 -6.96 -1.21
C LEU A 303 1.09 -6.37 -0.31
N VAL A 304 1.59 -5.17 -0.65
CA VAL A 304 2.66 -4.49 0.10
C VAL A 304 2.31 -3.05 0.44
N PHE A 305 2.48 -2.69 1.71
CA PHE A 305 2.21 -1.34 2.20
C PHE A 305 3.27 -0.90 3.22
N ASN A 306 3.40 0.40 3.41
CA ASN A 306 4.30 1.02 4.39
C ASN A 306 3.50 1.88 5.38
N ASN A 307 4.19 2.58 6.28
CA ASN A 307 3.58 3.48 7.26
C ASN A 307 2.71 4.58 6.62
N ASP A 308 3.11 5.08 5.45
CA ASP A 308 2.40 6.17 4.76
C ASP A 308 1.12 5.67 4.06
N ASP A 309 1.11 4.39 3.66
CA ASP A 309 0.03 3.69 2.97
C ASP A 309 -1.03 3.12 3.95
N GLU A 310 -0.79 3.17 5.28
CA GLU A 310 -1.70 2.61 6.31
C GLU A 310 -3.07 3.30 6.37
N THR A 311 -3.18 4.50 5.78
CA THR A 311 -4.42 5.28 5.68
C THR A 311 -5.45 4.67 4.73
N ASN A 312 -5.07 3.67 3.93
CA ASN A 312 -6.01 2.90 3.12
C ASN A 312 -6.74 1.86 4.00
N ASN A 313 -8.09 1.89 4.01
CA ASN A 313 -8.93 1.16 4.97
C ASN A 313 -8.59 -0.34 5.13
N TYR A 314 -8.05 -0.97 4.08
CA TYR A 314 -7.72 -2.39 4.07
C TYR A 314 -6.34 -2.73 4.65
N ASN A 315 -5.36 -1.83 4.52
CA ASN A 315 -4.01 -2.05 5.01
C ASN A 315 -4.01 -2.15 6.55
N SER A 316 -4.80 -1.31 7.22
CA SER A 316 -4.98 -1.38 8.67
C SER A 316 -5.55 -2.72 9.16
N VAL A 317 -6.45 -3.35 8.39
CA VAL A 317 -7.05 -4.66 8.75
C VAL A 317 -6.02 -5.77 8.62
N VAL A 318 -5.17 -5.70 7.60
CA VAL A 318 -4.13 -6.72 7.38
C VAL A 318 -2.94 -6.52 8.31
N ALA A 319 -2.58 -5.27 8.63
CA ALA A 319 -1.54 -4.92 9.61
C ALA A 319 -1.86 -5.49 11.00
N ARG A 320 -3.13 -5.42 11.44
CA ARG A 320 -3.58 -5.97 12.73
C ARG A 320 -3.32 -7.47 12.90
N ARG A 321 -3.17 -8.23 11.81
CA ARG A 321 -2.88 -9.68 11.86
C ARG A 321 -1.40 -9.98 12.13
N ASN A 322 -0.51 -9.00 12.02
CA ASN A 322 0.94 -9.17 12.10
C ASN A 322 1.54 -8.22 13.13
N LYS A 323 1.24 -8.47 14.41
CA LYS A 323 1.92 -7.81 15.52
C LYS A 323 3.11 -8.64 15.95
N HIS A 324 4.31 -8.25 15.53
CA HIS A 324 5.57 -8.81 16.04
C HIS A 324 6.54 -7.69 16.35
N LYS A 325 7.50 -7.96 17.24
CA LYS A 325 8.58 -7.00 17.52
C LYS A 325 9.45 -6.82 16.30
N VAL A 326 9.57 -5.58 15.84
CA VAL A 326 10.34 -5.20 14.65
C VAL A 326 11.64 -4.54 15.08
N THR A 327 12.76 -5.02 14.53
CA THR A 327 14.08 -4.43 14.74
C THR A 327 14.58 -3.86 13.43
N TYR A 328 14.75 -2.54 13.36
CA TYR A 328 15.24 -1.89 12.15
C TYR A 328 16.76 -2.06 11.97
N PRO A 329 17.24 -2.26 10.73
CA PRO A 329 18.66 -2.32 10.46
C PRO A 329 19.30 -0.92 10.58
N ASN A 330 20.62 -0.87 10.78
CA ASN A 330 21.36 0.39 10.90
C ASN A 330 21.76 0.96 9.52
N THR A 331 20.77 1.22 8.66
CA THR A 331 20.97 1.79 7.33
C THR A 331 20.68 3.29 7.31
N THR A 332 21.09 3.97 6.25
CA THR A 332 20.77 5.40 6.07
C THR A 332 19.26 5.62 5.95
N LEU A 333 18.57 4.73 5.24
CA LEU A 333 17.13 4.84 5.03
C LEU A 333 16.35 4.61 6.34
N ALA A 334 16.68 3.55 7.07
CA ALA A 334 16.05 3.22 8.35
C ALA A 334 16.27 4.33 9.40
N ARG A 335 17.50 4.86 9.53
CA ARG A 335 17.77 5.96 10.47
C ARG A 335 16.96 7.20 10.14
N LYS A 336 16.89 7.60 8.86
CA LYS A 336 16.07 8.74 8.44
C LYS A 336 14.60 8.52 8.78
N ALA A 337 14.09 7.31 8.55
CA ALA A 337 12.71 6.98 8.88
C ALA A 337 12.45 7.01 10.39
N LEU A 338 13.38 6.51 11.20
CA LEU A 338 13.26 6.57 12.66
C LEU A 338 13.25 8.02 13.15
N GLU A 339 14.12 8.89 12.63
CA GLU A 339 14.11 10.32 12.96
C GLU A 339 12.82 11.03 12.51
N ARG A 340 12.25 10.63 11.35
CA ARG A 340 10.92 11.10 10.92
C ARG A 340 9.82 10.63 11.87
N LYS A 341 9.84 9.37 12.31
CA LYS A 341 8.87 8.83 13.28
C LYS A 341 8.97 9.58 14.60
N LYS A 342 10.18 9.76 15.15
CA LYS A 342 10.42 10.57 16.36
C LYS A 342 9.87 11.99 16.22
N THR A 343 10.12 12.62 15.07
CA THR A 343 9.62 13.97 14.79
C THR A 343 8.10 13.98 14.73
N THR A 344 7.48 12.99 14.10
CA THR A 344 6.02 12.86 13.98
C THR A 344 5.36 12.61 15.33
N VAL A 345 5.92 11.71 16.15
CA VAL A 345 5.45 11.45 17.52
C VAL A 345 5.60 12.70 18.38
N ARG A 346 6.75 13.37 18.32
CA ARG A 346 6.97 14.64 19.03
C ARG A 346 5.94 15.70 18.60
N LEU A 347 5.72 15.88 17.30
CA LEU A 347 4.70 16.80 16.78
C LEU A 347 3.29 16.37 17.20
N GLY A 348 2.99 15.06 17.21
CA GLY A 348 1.70 14.53 17.66
C GLY A 348 1.42 14.82 19.14
N ILE A 349 2.44 14.67 19.99
CA ILE A 349 2.37 15.02 21.42
C ILE A 349 2.24 16.53 21.60
N GLU A 350 3.05 17.33 20.90
CA GLU A 350 3.01 18.80 20.95
C GLU A 350 1.68 19.36 20.43
N HIS A 351 1.06 18.70 19.46
CA HIS A 351 -0.21 19.11 18.87
C HIS A 351 -1.44 18.52 19.55
N LYS A 352 -1.32 17.65 20.56
CA LYS A 352 -2.49 17.07 21.24
C LYS A 352 -3.34 18.15 21.93
N SER A 353 -2.69 18.99 22.75
CA SER A 353 -3.36 20.10 23.44
C SER A 353 -3.88 21.16 22.46
N THR A 354 -3.13 21.42 21.39
CA THR A 354 -3.56 22.31 20.30
C THR A 354 -4.78 21.76 19.56
N LYS A 355 -4.82 20.45 19.27
CA LYS A 355 -5.96 19.77 18.63
C LYS A 355 -7.19 19.81 19.52
N GLU A 356 -7.06 19.55 20.80
CA GLU A 356 -8.15 19.66 21.78
C GLU A 356 -8.68 21.10 21.84
N ALA A 357 -7.79 22.10 21.84
CA ALA A 357 -8.18 23.50 21.83
C ALA A 357 -8.89 23.91 20.52
N ILE A 358 -8.35 23.52 19.35
CA ILE A 358 -8.98 23.78 18.04
C ILE A 358 -10.35 23.09 17.96
N SER A 359 -10.43 21.82 18.38
CA SER A 359 -11.68 21.06 18.37
C SER A 359 -12.74 21.75 19.23
N LYS A 360 -12.35 22.21 20.42
CA LYS A 360 -13.28 22.92 21.31
C LYS A 360 -13.70 24.27 20.73
N PHE A 361 -12.77 25.00 20.10
CA PHE A 361 -13.07 26.26 19.42
C PHE A 361 -14.08 26.05 18.27
N LEU A 362 -13.89 25.03 17.43
CA LEU A 362 -14.80 24.71 16.33
C LEU A 362 -16.17 24.25 16.81
N GLU A 363 -16.22 23.43 17.87
CA GLU A 363 -17.47 23.02 18.52
C GLU A 363 -18.27 24.24 19.00
N LEU A 364 -17.61 25.20 19.65
CA LEU A 364 -18.24 26.41 20.15
C LEU A 364 -18.62 27.38 19.02
N ALA A 365 -17.75 27.53 18.01
CA ALA A 365 -18.08 28.31 16.82
C ALA A 365 -19.35 27.78 16.16
N GLY A 366 -19.46 26.46 15.96
CA GLY A 366 -20.69 25.85 15.41
C GLY A 366 -21.92 25.94 16.34
N LYS A 367 -21.72 26.00 17.66
CA LYS A 367 -22.81 26.21 18.63
C LYS A 367 -23.37 27.63 18.57
N TYR A 368 -22.51 28.62 18.34
CA TYR A 368 -22.87 30.04 18.35
C TYR A 368 -23.10 30.63 16.95
N ASP A 369 -22.78 29.90 15.88
CA ASP A 369 -23.19 30.14 14.49
C ASP A 369 -24.71 29.89 14.35
N ILE A 370 -25.51 30.84 14.83
CA ILE A 370 -26.98 30.73 14.87
C ILE A 370 -27.57 30.86 13.46
N ASP A 371 -26.88 31.54 12.54
CA ASP A 371 -27.35 31.78 11.18
C ASP A 371 -26.87 30.74 10.15
N CYS A 372 -25.97 29.83 10.55
CA CYS A 372 -25.37 28.79 9.72
C CYS A 372 -24.68 29.38 8.47
N SER A 373 -24.09 30.57 8.60
CA SER A 373 -23.48 31.31 7.49
C SER A 373 -22.16 30.71 7.01
N ASN A 374 -21.57 29.77 7.76
CA ASN A 374 -20.19 29.27 7.59
C ASN A 374 -19.12 30.38 7.78
N THR A 375 -19.49 31.48 8.40
CA THR A 375 -18.62 32.58 8.80
C THR A 375 -18.83 32.86 10.28
N ILE A 376 -17.78 33.25 11.01
CA ILE A 376 -17.90 33.66 12.41
C ILE A 376 -17.84 35.18 12.45
N THR A 377 -18.95 35.81 12.82
CA THR A 377 -19.01 37.25 13.04
C THR A 377 -18.34 37.63 14.35
N LYS A 378 -18.05 38.92 14.53
CA LYS A 378 -17.49 39.46 15.78
C LYS A 378 -18.39 39.18 17.00
N ASP A 379 -19.70 39.23 16.83
CA ASP A 379 -20.66 38.98 17.93
C ASP A 379 -20.66 37.50 18.31
N GLU A 380 -20.60 36.60 17.35
CA GLU A 380 -20.53 35.15 17.60
C GLU A 380 -19.19 34.76 18.23
N LEU A 381 -18.07 35.32 17.75
CA LEU A 381 -16.77 35.12 18.37
C LEU A 381 -16.75 35.64 19.82
N THR A 382 -17.48 36.71 20.10
CA THR A 382 -17.63 37.24 21.46
C THR A 382 -18.34 36.24 22.37
N GLU A 383 -19.39 35.57 21.90
CA GLU A 383 -20.08 34.54 22.67
C GLU A 383 -19.21 33.29 22.86
N VAL A 384 -18.42 32.89 21.86
CA VAL A 384 -17.40 31.83 21.99
C VAL A 384 -16.40 32.17 23.11
N PHE A 385 -15.92 33.43 23.19
CA PHE A 385 -14.99 33.86 24.23
C PHE A 385 -15.60 33.95 25.63
N LYS A 386 -16.93 34.11 25.74
CA LYS A 386 -17.66 34.14 27.02
C LYS A 386 -18.05 32.74 27.53
N ASP A 387 -18.09 31.73 26.65
CA ASP A 387 -18.47 30.38 27.05
C ASP A 387 -17.50 29.83 28.12
N GLU A 388 -18.07 29.43 29.26
CA GLU A 388 -17.34 28.95 30.44
C GLU A 388 -16.59 27.64 30.17
N THR A 389 -17.03 26.87 29.17
CA THR A 389 -16.36 25.63 28.76
C THR A 389 -15.13 25.87 27.89
N PHE A 390 -14.93 27.10 27.39
CA PHE A 390 -13.71 27.49 26.70
C PHE A 390 -12.66 27.99 27.69
N THR A 391 -11.83 27.05 28.16
CA THR A 391 -10.90 27.32 29.25
C THR A 391 -9.84 28.36 28.86
N ALA A 392 -9.32 29.08 29.87
CA ALA A 392 -8.21 30.02 29.65
C ALA A 392 -6.97 29.34 29.06
N GLY A 393 -6.70 28.09 29.43
CA GLY A 393 -5.61 27.29 28.84
C GLY A 393 -5.78 27.10 27.34
N GLN A 394 -6.98 26.73 26.87
CA GLN A 394 -7.26 26.56 25.44
C GLN A 394 -7.18 27.89 24.68
N LYS A 395 -7.70 28.98 25.26
CA LYS A 395 -7.58 30.33 24.67
C LYS A 395 -6.11 30.74 24.54
N ASN A 396 -5.28 30.48 25.55
CA ASN A 396 -3.86 30.78 25.52
C ASN A 396 -3.10 29.95 24.47
N ILE A 397 -3.44 28.67 24.34
CA ILE A 397 -2.83 27.79 23.31
C ILE A 397 -3.12 28.31 21.91
N LEU A 398 -4.36 28.74 21.65
CA LEU A 398 -4.75 29.22 20.33
C LEU A 398 -4.24 30.64 20.09
N PHE A 399 -4.60 31.59 20.94
CA PHE A 399 -4.46 33.01 20.66
C PHE A 399 -3.29 33.68 21.40
N GLY A 400 -2.63 32.98 22.34
CA GLY A 400 -1.56 33.52 23.17
C GLY A 400 -2.02 33.99 24.55
N GLU A 401 -1.08 34.21 25.47
CA GLU A 401 -1.39 34.62 26.84
C GLU A 401 -2.15 35.96 26.88
N ASN A 402 -3.28 35.98 27.59
CA ASN A 402 -4.15 37.15 27.76
C ASN A 402 -4.72 37.71 26.44
N ALA A 403 -4.74 36.92 25.38
CA ALA A 403 -5.32 37.34 24.12
C ALA A 403 -6.82 37.67 24.28
N THR A 404 -7.20 38.84 23.80
CA THR A 404 -8.59 39.29 23.80
C THR A 404 -9.32 38.77 22.57
N MET A 405 -10.66 38.91 22.55
CA MET A 405 -11.45 38.61 21.36
C MET A 405 -10.98 39.43 20.14
N GLU A 406 -10.60 40.69 20.33
CA GLU A 406 -10.08 41.54 19.25
C GLU A 406 -8.74 41.02 18.71
N ASP A 407 -7.88 40.49 19.58
CA ASP A 407 -6.62 39.88 19.16
C ASP A 407 -6.86 38.60 18.36
N ALA A 408 -7.82 37.78 18.78
CA ALA A 408 -8.23 36.58 18.06
C ALA A 408 -8.83 36.94 16.68
N MET A 409 -9.70 37.95 16.63
CA MET A 409 -10.25 38.47 15.37
C MET A 409 -9.13 38.89 14.44
N LYS A 410 -8.18 39.70 14.91
CA LYS A 410 -7.03 40.14 14.11
C LYS A 410 -6.11 39.01 13.64
N MET A 411 -6.05 37.90 14.37
CA MET A 411 -5.25 36.73 13.98
C MET A 411 -5.93 35.88 12.91
N MET A 412 -7.26 35.82 12.94
CA MET A 412 -8.08 34.92 12.12
C MET A 412 -8.66 35.64 10.89
N ASP A 413 -9.27 36.80 11.05
CA ASP A 413 -9.80 37.66 9.98
C ASP A 413 -8.65 38.31 9.21
N LYS A 414 -8.32 37.72 8.07
CA LYS A 414 -7.11 38.00 7.28
C LYS A 414 -7.38 39.09 6.25
N ASP A 415 -8.58 39.12 5.68
CA ASP A 415 -8.99 40.17 4.73
C ASP A 415 -9.59 41.41 5.43
N SER A 416 -9.76 41.35 6.75
CA SER A 416 -10.27 42.42 7.61
C SER A 416 -11.69 42.85 7.24
N ASP A 417 -12.51 41.92 6.75
CA ASP A 417 -13.91 42.20 6.39
C ASP A 417 -14.87 42.17 7.59
N GLY A 418 -14.38 41.79 8.78
CA GLY A 418 -15.15 41.71 10.02
C GLY A 418 -15.82 40.36 10.26
N ASN A 419 -15.59 39.37 9.40
CA ASN A 419 -16.07 38.00 9.52
C ASN A 419 -14.91 37.03 9.34
N ILE A 420 -14.95 35.91 10.04
CA ILE A 420 -13.95 34.85 9.87
C ILE A 420 -14.58 33.76 9.00
N SER A 421 -14.15 33.67 7.76
CA SER A 421 -14.57 32.65 6.82
C SER A 421 -13.98 31.27 7.14
N PHE A 422 -14.64 30.20 6.65
CA PHE A 422 -14.08 28.85 6.74
C PHE A 422 -12.64 28.74 6.18
N SER A 423 -12.33 29.44 5.07
CA SER A 423 -10.97 29.48 4.51
C SER A 423 -9.94 30.08 5.47
N GLU A 424 -10.34 31.08 6.24
CA GLU A 424 -9.47 31.74 7.22
C GLU A 424 -9.28 30.91 8.47
N ILE A 425 -10.32 30.19 8.91
CA ILE A 425 -10.19 29.16 9.96
C ILE A 425 -9.17 28.10 9.53
N VAL A 426 -9.28 27.60 8.30
CA VAL A 426 -8.34 26.61 7.74
C VAL A 426 -6.91 27.16 7.64
N ASP A 427 -6.73 28.40 7.17
CA ASP A 427 -5.42 29.08 7.10
C ASP A 427 -4.83 29.30 8.50
N TYR A 428 -5.64 29.76 9.45
CA TYR A 428 -5.24 29.99 10.83
C TYR A 428 -4.79 28.70 11.51
N CYS A 429 -5.58 27.63 11.44
CA CYS A 429 -5.19 26.33 11.98
C CYS A 429 -3.94 25.79 11.28
N SER A 430 -3.81 25.97 9.97
CA SER A 430 -2.61 25.55 9.22
C SER A 430 -1.36 26.31 9.69
N ARG A 431 -1.46 27.62 9.95
CA ARG A 431 -0.37 28.44 10.53
C ARG A 431 0.01 28.00 11.95
N LYS A 432 -0.95 27.45 12.70
CA LYS A 432 -0.74 26.86 14.04
C LYS A 432 -0.25 25.40 14.00
N GLY A 433 0.09 24.87 12.81
CA GLY A 433 0.62 23.51 12.64
C GLY A 433 -0.45 22.43 12.49
N PHE A 434 -1.72 22.81 12.27
CA PHE A 434 -2.86 21.88 12.19
C PHE A 434 -3.63 22.03 10.86
N ALA A 435 -3.50 21.06 9.97
CA ALA A 435 -4.19 21.09 8.67
C ALA A 435 -5.65 20.59 8.81
N LEU A 436 -6.63 21.50 8.87
CA LEU A 436 -8.06 21.17 9.00
C LEU A 436 -8.72 20.64 7.72
N ALA A 437 -8.29 21.10 6.53
CA ALA A 437 -8.99 20.86 5.26
C ALA A 437 -8.12 20.29 4.13
N ASN A 438 -6.88 19.91 4.42
CA ASN A 438 -6.12 19.07 3.49
C ASN A 438 -6.36 17.62 3.90
N TYR A 439 -6.81 16.78 2.97
CA TYR A 439 -6.97 15.33 3.12
C TYR A 439 -5.67 14.57 3.48
N GLY A 440 -4.58 15.28 3.82
CA GLY A 440 -3.41 14.72 4.47
C GLY A 440 -3.62 14.72 5.98
N ILE A 441 -3.95 13.54 6.51
CA ILE A 441 -3.94 13.25 7.94
C ILE A 441 -2.61 13.74 8.55
N LEU A 442 -2.67 14.27 9.78
CA LEU A 442 -1.50 14.60 10.60
C LEU A 442 -0.36 13.61 10.35
N GLY A 443 0.77 14.10 9.83
CA GLY A 443 1.99 13.30 9.64
C GLY A 443 2.38 13.02 8.19
N SER A 444 1.50 13.21 7.20
CA SER A 444 1.88 13.08 5.79
C SER A 444 2.54 14.39 5.29
N GLU A 445 3.87 14.38 5.12
CA GLU A 445 4.58 15.50 4.49
C GLU A 445 4.06 15.73 3.07
N LYS A 446 3.85 17.00 2.70
CA LYS A 446 3.54 17.37 1.32
C LYS A 446 4.70 16.92 0.43
N GLN A 447 4.41 16.09 -0.57
CA GLN A 447 5.42 15.75 -1.58
C GLN A 447 5.91 17.03 -2.26
N HIS A 448 7.20 17.34 -2.12
CA HIS A 448 7.83 18.48 -2.79
C HIS A 448 8.17 18.11 -4.24
N ILE A 449 7.30 18.50 -5.17
CA ILE A 449 7.49 18.26 -6.61
C ILE A 449 8.42 19.34 -7.18
N ASN A 450 9.72 19.08 -7.18
CA ASN A 450 10.74 20.04 -7.63
C ASN A 450 11.41 19.65 -8.95
N SER A 451 11.16 18.43 -9.46
CA SER A 451 11.73 17.93 -10.70
C SER A 451 10.70 17.16 -11.54
N LEU A 452 11.02 16.95 -12.83
CA LEU A 452 10.18 16.12 -13.71
C LEU A 452 10.07 14.67 -13.21
N LYS A 453 11.12 14.14 -12.57
CA LYS A 453 11.11 12.82 -11.93
C LYS A 453 10.09 12.78 -10.79
N ASP A 454 10.09 13.80 -9.93
CA ASP A 454 9.18 13.86 -8.79
C ASP A 454 7.73 14.00 -9.28
N LEU A 455 7.51 14.77 -10.35
CA LEU A 455 6.19 14.92 -10.96
C LEU A 455 5.68 13.60 -11.56
N THR A 456 6.51 12.89 -12.34
CA THR A 456 6.09 11.60 -12.94
C THR A 456 5.83 10.55 -11.87
N GLN A 457 6.64 10.53 -10.83
CA GLN A 457 6.47 9.63 -9.69
C GLN A 457 5.20 9.95 -8.90
N ALA A 458 4.92 11.22 -8.60
CA ALA A 458 3.69 11.64 -7.93
C ALA A 458 2.44 11.31 -8.76
N PHE A 459 2.48 11.55 -10.08
CA PHE A 459 1.39 11.19 -10.97
C PHE A 459 1.15 9.68 -11.01
N PHE A 460 2.22 8.89 -11.16
CA PHE A 460 2.10 7.44 -11.16
C PHE A 460 1.56 6.92 -9.82
N ALA A 461 2.08 7.38 -8.68
CA ALA A 461 1.57 7.02 -7.36
C ALA A 461 0.08 7.36 -7.20
N THR A 462 -0.35 8.54 -7.69
CA THR A 462 -1.76 8.94 -7.66
C THR A 462 -2.64 7.98 -8.48
N VAL A 463 -2.20 7.59 -9.67
CA VAL A 463 -2.95 6.64 -10.51
C VAL A 463 -3.03 5.26 -9.84
N VAL A 464 -1.91 4.76 -9.30
CA VAL A 464 -1.85 3.45 -8.62
C VAL A 464 -2.77 3.42 -7.40
N LEU A 465 -2.76 4.47 -6.55
CA LEU A 465 -3.65 4.56 -5.38
C LEU A 465 -5.13 4.48 -5.75
N ASN A 466 -5.51 5.03 -6.91
CA ASN A 466 -6.88 4.90 -7.42
C ASN A 466 -7.13 3.52 -8.04
N ALA A 467 -6.13 2.92 -8.71
CA ALA A 467 -6.23 1.59 -9.30
C ALA A 467 -6.34 0.47 -8.24
N ASP A 468 -5.77 0.64 -7.05
CA ASP A 468 -5.90 -0.35 -5.96
C ASP A 468 -7.36 -0.54 -5.52
N GLN A 469 -8.19 0.50 -5.61
CA GLN A 469 -9.64 0.41 -5.34
C GLN A 469 -10.40 -0.39 -6.40
N ILE A 470 -9.81 -0.57 -7.57
CA ILE A 470 -10.45 -1.22 -8.73
C ILE A 470 -10.29 -2.74 -8.66
N GLY A 471 -9.14 -3.24 -8.20
CA GLY A 471 -8.78 -4.67 -8.22
C GLY A 471 -9.12 -5.46 -6.95
N PHE A 472 -9.39 -4.77 -5.83
CA PHE A 472 -9.45 -5.38 -4.50
C PHE A 472 -10.75 -5.02 -3.76
N SER A 473 -11.35 -6.01 -3.08
CA SER A 473 -12.57 -5.85 -2.29
C SER A 473 -12.41 -6.37 -0.86
N SER A 474 -13.32 -6.01 0.04
CA SER A 474 -13.32 -6.55 1.42
C SER A 474 -13.44 -8.08 1.47
N GLU A 475 -14.06 -8.71 0.46
CA GLU A 475 -14.18 -10.16 0.35
C GLU A 475 -12.84 -10.85 0.03
N ASP A 476 -11.82 -10.10 -0.38
CA ASP A 476 -10.48 -10.60 -0.70
C ASP A 476 -9.53 -10.58 0.50
N LEU A 477 -9.90 -9.89 1.59
CA LEU A 477 -9.14 -9.83 2.84
C LEU A 477 -8.82 -11.21 3.44
N PRO A 478 -9.73 -12.20 3.47
CA PRO A 478 -9.44 -13.50 4.07
C PRO A 478 -8.38 -14.33 3.31
N ARG A 479 -8.12 -13.97 2.05
CA ARG A 479 -7.18 -14.67 1.16
C ARG A 479 -5.97 -13.83 0.76
N THR A 480 -5.71 -12.75 1.51
CA THR A 480 -4.65 -11.78 1.21
C THR A 480 -3.67 -11.67 2.37
N VAL A 481 -2.40 -11.87 2.07
CA VAL A 481 -1.26 -11.57 2.93
C VAL A 481 -0.81 -10.15 2.62
N GLY A 482 -0.86 -9.26 3.61
CA GLY A 482 -0.39 -7.88 3.45
C GLY A 482 0.91 -7.72 4.21
N ILE A 483 1.98 -7.45 3.47
CA ILE A 483 3.32 -7.33 4.02
C ILE A 483 3.62 -5.86 4.28
N HIS A 484 3.92 -5.55 5.53
CA HIS A 484 4.29 -4.21 5.94
C HIS A 484 5.80 -4.00 5.75
N THR A 485 6.18 -3.07 4.88
CA THR A 485 7.60 -2.75 4.59
C THR A 485 8.13 -1.59 5.44
N HIS A 486 7.33 -1.11 6.40
CA HIS A 486 7.68 -0.07 7.37
C HIS A 486 8.13 1.23 6.72
N TYR A 487 9.44 1.39 6.56
CA TYR A 487 10.06 2.62 6.10
C TYR A 487 10.49 2.57 4.63
N VAL A 488 10.43 1.40 3.99
CA VAL A 488 10.80 1.23 2.59
C VAL A 488 9.60 1.56 1.69
N ASN A 489 9.77 2.57 0.84
CA ASN A 489 8.75 3.04 -0.09
C ASN A 489 8.91 2.40 -1.48
N THR A 490 7.85 2.43 -2.28
CA THR A 490 7.81 1.90 -3.68
C THR A 490 9.00 2.33 -4.53
N THR A 491 9.46 3.56 -4.34
CA THR A 491 10.39 4.28 -5.21
C THR A 491 11.77 4.49 -4.60
N ASP A 492 12.06 3.84 -3.48
CA ASP A 492 13.38 3.87 -2.84
C ASP A 492 14.35 2.97 -3.63
N PHE A 493 14.69 3.37 -4.86
CA PHE A 493 15.49 2.57 -5.78
C PHE A 493 16.95 2.39 -5.33
N ASP A 494 17.43 3.23 -4.41
CA ASP A 494 18.78 3.21 -3.83
C ASP A 494 18.77 2.67 -2.38
N VAL A 495 18.34 1.42 -2.21
CA VAL A 495 18.30 0.73 -0.90
C VAL A 495 19.57 -0.06 -0.61
N GLU A 496 19.94 -0.12 0.68
CA GLU A 496 21.06 -0.93 1.15
C GLU A 496 20.65 -2.42 1.23
N THR A 497 21.62 -3.34 1.22
CA THR A 497 21.31 -4.79 1.19
C THR A 497 20.58 -5.23 2.47
N GLU A 498 20.91 -4.59 3.58
CA GLU A 498 20.31 -4.82 4.89
C GLU A 498 18.83 -4.41 4.93
N ASP A 499 18.43 -3.36 4.19
CA ASP A 499 17.03 -2.97 4.02
C ASP A 499 16.25 -4.04 3.24
N ILE A 500 16.87 -4.60 2.20
CA ILE A 500 16.26 -5.67 1.39
C ILE A 500 16.06 -6.93 2.23
N LYS A 501 17.09 -7.32 3.01
CA LYS A 501 17.00 -8.46 3.94
C LYS A 501 15.90 -8.25 4.97
N PHE A 502 15.78 -7.04 5.51
CA PHE A 502 14.74 -6.67 6.45
C PHE A 502 13.33 -6.88 5.85
N ILE A 503 13.03 -6.32 4.67
CA ILE A 503 11.69 -6.49 4.07
C ILE A 503 11.41 -7.94 3.63
N MET A 504 12.44 -8.71 3.25
CA MET A 504 12.29 -10.15 3.01
C MET A 504 11.93 -10.90 4.29
N GLU A 505 12.57 -10.58 5.40
CA GLU A 505 12.24 -11.15 6.70
C GLU A 505 10.80 -10.80 7.12
N GLU A 506 10.36 -9.56 6.89
CA GLU A 506 8.96 -9.16 7.12
C GLU A 506 7.99 -9.97 6.25
N GLY A 507 8.31 -10.18 4.98
CA GLY A 507 7.51 -11.02 4.09
C GLY A 507 7.42 -12.47 4.57
N TYR A 508 8.51 -13.04 5.09
CA TYR A 508 8.53 -14.37 5.69
C TYR A 508 7.64 -14.45 6.94
N LYS A 509 7.87 -13.55 7.91
CA LYS A 509 7.15 -13.52 9.20
C LYS A 509 5.65 -13.30 9.01
N THR A 510 5.28 -12.32 8.20
CA THR A 510 3.89 -11.97 7.89
C THR A 510 3.16 -13.14 7.23
N THR A 511 3.80 -13.83 6.28
CA THR A 511 3.19 -14.98 5.62
C THR A 511 3.00 -16.14 6.61
N SER A 512 3.96 -16.34 7.51
CA SER A 512 3.87 -17.36 8.57
C SER A 512 2.71 -17.09 9.52
N ALA A 513 2.61 -15.88 10.05
CA ALA A 513 1.52 -15.45 10.93
C ALA A 513 0.15 -15.58 10.23
N PHE A 514 0.04 -15.15 8.97
CA PHE A 514 -1.18 -15.34 8.18
C PHE A 514 -1.58 -16.82 8.08
N LEU A 515 -0.65 -17.71 7.72
CA LEU A 515 -0.94 -19.13 7.54
C LEU A 515 -1.31 -19.82 8.85
N LYS A 516 -0.69 -19.44 9.97
CA LYS A 516 -1.05 -19.92 11.31
C LYS A 516 -2.46 -19.50 11.69
N HIS A 517 -2.79 -18.22 11.51
CA HIS A 517 -4.14 -17.69 11.75
C HIS A 517 -5.18 -18.39 10.85
N PHE A 518 -4.87 -18.60 9.57
CA PHE A 518 -5.74 -19.32 8.64
C PHE A 518 -5.95 -20.77 9.09
N ALA A 519 -4.89 -21.46 9.52
CA ALA A 519 -4.99 -22.82 10.03
C ALA A 519 -5.89 -22.91 11.28
N ALA A 520 -5.71 -22.00 12.24
CA ALA A 520 -6.54 -21.93 13.44
C ALA A 520 -8.02 -21.65 13.16
N THR A 521 -8.32 -20.74 12.23
CA THR A 521 -9.67 -20.20 12.06
C THR A 521 -10.48 -20.89 10.97
N LYS A 522 -9.82 -21.51 9.99
CA LYS A 522 -10.49 -22.09 8.80
C LYS A 522 -10.26 -23.58 8.63
N LEU A 523 -9.21 -24.15 9.22
CA LEU A 523 -8.88 -25.56 9.05
C LEU A 523 -9.27 -26.37 10.29
N LYS A 524 -9.45 -27.68 10.11
CA LYS A 524 -9.80 -28.56 11.22
C LYS A 524 -8.51 -29.08 11.86
N PRO A 525 -8.41 -29.16 13.21
CA PRO A 525 -7.29 -29.83 13.84
C PRO A 525 -7.18 -31.27 13.31
N LYS A 526 -5.97 -31.74 13.02
CA LYS A 526 -5.76 -33.18 12.78
C LYS A 526 -6.14 -33.90 14.07
N LEU A 527 -7.22 -34.67 14.05
CA LEU A 527 -7.53 -35.61 15.14
C LEU A 527 -6.38 -36.63 15.17
N SER A 528 -5.64 -36.63 16.28
CA SER A 528 -4.50 -37.50 16.55
C SER A 528 -4.86 -38.99 16.56
#